data_AF-A0A7I7UTC1-F1
#
_entry.id   AF-A0A7I7UTC1-F1
#
_cell.length_a   1.000
_cell.length_b   1.000
_cell.length_c   1.000
_cell.angle_alpha   90.00
_cell.angle_beta   90.00
_cell.angle_gamma   90.00
#
_symmetry.space_group_name_H-M   'P 1'
#
loop_
_entity.id
_entity.type
_entity.pdbx_description
1 polymer ?
#
loop_
_entity_poly.entity_id
_entity_poly.type
_entity_poly.pdbx_seq_one_letter_code
_entity_poly.pdbx_strand_id
1 'polypeptide(L)'
;MKFSGDYLYRVRVVRYPDGAFEPVGPFDPEHPEDAIWEPVPGWRPPGWRPTGNYTQIMGTDEFVWPVTNKVYASRATAKKRADLIESFGASVVVERSSRITWPDSDVSEPAA
;
A
#
# COMPACT_ATOMS: atom_id res chain seq x y z
N MET A 1 20.13 -11.05 0.00
CA MET A 1 18.97 -11.82 -0.51
C MET A 1 18.73 -11.36 -1.95
N LYS A 2 18.97 -12.22 -2.96
CA LYS A 2 18.74 -11.86 -4.37
C LYS A 2 17.27 -12.16 -4.71
N PHE A 3 16.58 -11.21 -5.30
CA PHE A 3 15.22 -11.42 -5.81
C PHE A 3 15.30 -12.33 -7.04
N SER A 4 14.53 -13.43 -7.05
CA SER A 4 14.54 -14.45 -8.10
C SER A 4 13.21 -14.54 -8.88
N GLY A 5 12.32 -13.57 -8.71
CA GLY A 5 11.01 -13.58 -9.37
C GLY A 5 11.06 -12.95 -10.76
N ASP A 6 10.15 -13.36 -11.64
CA ASP A 6 9.97 -12.73 -12.96
C ASP A 6 9.18 -11.41 -12.89
N TYR A 7 8.46 -11.15 -11.80
CA TYR A 7 7.51 -10.04 -11.68
C TYR A 7 7.52 -9.43 -10.27
N LEU A 8 7.21 -8.13 -10.19
CA LEU A 8 6.83 -7.47 -8.96
C LEU A 8 5.32 -7.33 -8.88
N TYR A 9 4.82 -7.25 -7.65
CA TYR A 9 3.41 -7.04 -7.35
C TYR A 9 3.24 -5.84 -6.44
N ARG A 10 2.22 -5.02 -6.65
CA ARG A 10 1.84 -3.94 -5.73
C ARG A 10 0.36 -4.01 -5.41
N VAL A 11 -0.01 -3.49 -4.24
CA VAL A 11 -1.41 -3.34 -3.84
C VAL A 11 -1.78 -1.88 -4.03
N ARG A 12 -2.78 -1.62 -4.89
CA ARG A 12 -3.33 -0.28 -5.09
C ARG A 12 -4.75 -0.23 -4.54
N VAL A 13 -5.01 0.76 -3.70
CA VAL A 13 -6.37 1.05 -3.23
C VAL A 13 -7.12 1.75 -4.36
N VAL A 14 -8.30 1.23 -4.68
CA VAL A 14 -9.22 1.82 -5.68
C VAL A 14 -10.22 2.72 -5.00
N ARG A 15 -10.65 2.37 -3.78
CA ARG A 15 -11.61 3.15 -3.00
C ARG A 15 -11.39 2.90 -1.51
N TYR A 16 -11.41 3.98 -0.72
CA TYR A 16 -11.51 3.89 0.74
C TYR A 16 -12.98 3.91 1.18
N PRO A 17 -13.30 3.35 2.37
CA PRO A 17 -14.64 3.45 2.92
C PRO A 17 -15.01 4.92 3.19
N ASP A 18 -16.30 5.22 3.11
CA ASP A 18 -16.80 6.59 3.25
C ASP A 18 -16.44 7.16 4.63
N GLY A 19 -16.01 8.43 4.65
CA GLY A 19 -15.56 9.12 5.86
C GLY A 19 -14.17 8.72 6.36
N ALA A 20 -13.45 7.82 5.69
CA ALA A 20 -12.08 7.46 6.08
C ALA A 20 -11.03 8.52 5.70
N PHE A 21 -11.34 9.33 4.69
CA PHE A 21 -10.49 10.40 4.19
C PHE A 21 -11.31 11.68 3.99
N GLU A 22 -10.66 12.82 4.18
CA GLU A 22 -11.21 14.15 3.93
C GLU A 22 -10.21 15.01 3.12
N PRO A 23 -10.70 15.99 2.34
CA PRO A 23 -9.83 16.86 1.55
C PRO A 23 -9.08 17.86 2.44
N VAL A 24 -7.77 17.96 2.24
CA VAL A 24 -6.87 18.94 2.87
C VAL A 24 -6.91 20.23 2.06
N GLY A 25 -8.00 20.97 2.21
CA GLY A 25 -8.21 22.25 1.53
C GLY A 25 -9.55 22.35 0.81
N PRO A 26 -9.77 23.44 0.05
CA PRO A 26 -11.00 23.61 -0.71
C PRO A 26 -11.16 22.47 -1.72
N PHE A 27 -12.30 21.78 -1.64
CA PHE A 27 -12.69 20.76 -2.61
C PHE A 27 -13.41 21.44 -3.77
N ASP A 28 -12.84 21.34 -4.97
CA ASP A 28 -13.49 21.72 -6.22
C ASP A 28 -14.23 20.51 -6.81
N PRO A 29 -15.57 20.49 -6.84
CA PRO A 29 -16.32 19.39 -7.44
C PRO A 29 -16.12 19.24 -8.95
N GLU A 30 -15.69 20.29 -9.65
CA GLU A 30 -15.38 20.23 -11.10
C GLU A 30 -14.00 19.62 -11.37
N HIS A 31 -13.09 19.71 -10.39
CA HIS A 31 -11.71 19.18 -10.45
C HIS A 31 -11.36 18.38 -9.18
N PRO A 32 -12.07 17.26 -8.89
CA PRO A 32 -11.86 16.48 -7.67
C PRO A 32 -10.48 15.84 -7.57
N GLU A 33 -9.76 15.69 -8.68
CA GLU A 33 -8.39 15.17 -8.76
C GLU A 33 -7.33 16.09 -8.14
N ASP A 34 -7.62 17.39 -8.02
CA ASP A 34 -6.70 18.37 -7.46
C ASP A 34 -6.72 18.39 -5.92
N ALA A 35 -7.73 17.75 -5.32
CA ALA A 35 -7.84 17.63 -3.88
C ALA A 35 -6.77 16.67 -3.33
N ILE A 36 -6.00 17.15 -2.35
CA ILE A 36 -5.16 16.31 -1.51
C ILE A 36 -6.07 15.67 -0.46
N TRP A 37 -6.05 14.34 -0.33
CA TRP A 37 -6.89 13.63 0.66
C TRP A 37 -6.03 13.11 1.81
N GLU A 38 -6.44 13.35 3.05
CA GLU A 38 -5.80 12.81 4.25
C GLU A 38 -6.74 11.93 5.07
N PRO A 39 -6.21 10.96 5.85
CA PRO A 39 -7.03 10.16 6.74
C PRO A 39 -7.71 11.03 7.78
N VAL A 40 -9.02 10.82 8.00
CA VAL A 40 -9.77 11.54 9.04
C VAL A 40 -9.24 11.15 10.43
N PRO A 41 -8.83 12.12 11.28
CA PRO A 41 -8.36 11.83 12.63
C PRO A 41 -9.40 11.05 13.46
N GLY A 42 -8.95 10.01 14.17
CA GLY A 42 -9.82 9.15 14.97
C GLY A 42 -10.74 8.22 14.18
N TRP A 43 -10.75 8.28 12.84
CA TRP A 43 -11.48 7.32 12.02
C TRP A 43 -10.92 5.91 12.24
N ARG A 44 -11.81 4.93 12.31
CA ARG A 44 -11.44 3.52 12.39
C ARG A 44 -12.52 2.64 11.76
N PRO A 45 -12.16 1.47 11.23
CA PRO A 45 -13.15 0.51 10.73
C PRO A 45 -14.13 0.09 11.83
N PRO A 46 -15.39 -0.24 11.49
CA PRO A 46 -16.37 -0.74 12.46
C PRO A 46 -15.83 -1.95 13.24
N GLY A 47 -15.97 -1.90 14.56
CA GLY A 47 -15.48 -2.98 15.45
C GLY A 47 -13.96 -3.06 15.61
N TRP A 48 -13.17 -2.26 14.89
CA TRP A 48 -11.71 -2.28 15.03
C TRP A 48 -11.27 -1.74 16.39
N ARG A 49 -10.34 -2.45 17.03
CA ARG A 49 -9.67 -2.03 18.26
C ARG A 49 -8.19 -2.44 18.15
N PRO A 50 -7.24 -1.69 18.74
CA PRO A 50 -5.85 -2.15 18.80
C PRO A 50 -5.77 -3.48 19.55
N THR A 51 -4.96 -4.42 19.05
CA THR A 51 -4.80 -5.75 19.65
C THR A 51 -3.32 -6.12 19.79
N GLY A 52 -3.00 -6.99 20.74
CA GLY A 52 -1.63 -7.41 21.03
C GLY A 52 -0.72 -6.21 21.33
N ASN A 53 0.44 -6.15 20.68
CA ASN A 53 1.44 -5.10 20.89
C ASN A 53 1.25 -3.88 19.96
N TYR A 54 0.05 -3.67 19.40
CA TYR A 54 -0.19 -2.61 18.41
C TYR A 54 0.23 -1.22 18.92
N THR A 55 -0.19 -0.84 20.13
CA THR A 55 0.12 0.47 20.72
C THR A 55 1.62 0.66 20.96
N GLN A 56 2.34 -0.42 21.29
CA GLN A 56 3.79 -0.40 21.44
C GLN A 56 4.51 -0.18 20.10
N ILE A 57 4.01 -0.79 19.01
CA ILE A 57 4.63 -0.71 17.68
C ILE A 57 4.30 0.61 17.00
N MET A 58 3.05 1.06 17.10
CA MET A 58 2.55 2.26 16.41
C MET A 58 2.72 3.54 17.24
N GLY A 59 2.91 3.43 18.56
CA GLY A 59 2.96 4.59 19.45
C GLY A 59 1.61 5.30 19.66
N THR A 60 0.51 4.69 19.20
CA THR A 60 -0.86 5.23 19.30
C THR A 60 -1.88 4.10 19.41
N ASP A 61 -3.05 4.38 19.99
CA ASP A 61 -4.23 3.50 19.98
C ASP A 61 -5.20 3.80 18.81
N GLU A 62 -4.89 4.84 18.02
CA GLU A 62 -5.62 5.19 16.81
C GLU A 62 -5.35 4.19 15.67
N PHE A 63 -6.32 4.09 14.77
CA PHE A 63 -6.19 3.27 13.59
C PHE A 63 -5.23 3.94 12.59
N VAL A 64 -4.23 3.20 12.15
CA VAL A 64 -3.27 3.63 11.13
C VAL A 64 -3.44 2.74 9.91
N TRP A 65 -3.78 3.33 8.77
CA TRP A 65 -3.89 2.61 7.51
C TRP A 65 -2.56 1.91 7.15
N PRO A 66 -2.59 0.63 6.73
CA PRO A 66 -1.39 -0.03 6.24
C PRO A 66 -0.80 0.68 5.02
N VAL A 67 0.53 0.86 5.02
CA VAL A 67 1.23 1.49 3.89
C VAL A 67 1.09 0.67 2.58
N THR A 68 0.78 1.37 1.49
CA THR A 68 0.57 0.79 0.15
C THR A 68 1.70 1.07 -0.83
N ASN A 69 2.73 1.83 -0.41
CA ASN A 69 3.91 2.17 -1.21
C ASN A 69 4.95 1.04 -1.36
N LYS A 70 4.59 -0.20 -0.99
CA LYS A 70 5.48 -1.37 -1.00
C LYS A 70 5.24 -2.22 -2.25
N VAL A 71 6.34 -2.71 -2.82
CA VAL A 71 6.33 -3.76 -3.84
C VAL A 71 6.67 -5.11 -3.21
N TYR A 72 6.07 -6.17 -3.74
CA TYR A 72 6.17 -7.52 -3.25
C TYR A 72 6.77 -8.43 -4.32
N ALA A 73 7.65 -9.33 -3.88
CA ALA A 73 8.28 -10.33 -4.74
C ALA A 73 7.31 -11.45 -5.16
N SER A 74 6.20 -11.63 -4.45
CA SER A 74 5.25 -12.72 -4.66
C SER A 74 3.81 -12.20 -4.64
N ARG A 75 3.01 -12.69 -5.59
CA ARG A 75 1.57 -12.43 -5.66
C ARG A 75 0.85 -12.81 -4.37
N ALA A 76 1.24 -13.93 -3.76
CA ALA A 76 0.60 -14.41 -2.53
C ALA A 76 0.84 -13.46 -1.36
N THR A 77 2.03 -12.85 -1.29
CA THR A 77 2.34 -11.86 -0.24
C THR A 77 1.59 -10.55 -0.49
N ALA A 78 1.53 -10.08 -1.74
CA ALA A 78 0.71 -8.94 -2.11
C ALA A 78 -0.77 -9.19 -1.80
N LYS A 79 -1.28 -10.40 -2.06
CA LYS A 79 -2.67 -10.77 -1.74
C LYS A 79 -2.95 -10.73 -0.24
N LYS A 80 -2.06 -11.24 0.62
CA LYS A 80 -2.24 -11.11 2.09
C LYS A 80 -2.35 -9.65 2.54
N ARG A 81 -1.60 -8.75 1.91
CA ARG A 81 -1.72 -7.31 2.19
C ARG A 81 -3.05 -6.75 1.66
N ALA A 82 -3.47 -7.15 0.46
CA ALA A 82 -4.76 -6.77 -0.10
C ALA A 82 -5.91 -7.21 0.82
N ASP A 83 -5.94 -8.48 1.21
CA ASP A 83 -6.97 -9.06 2.09
C ASP A 83 -7.03 -8.32 3.44
N LEU A 84 -5.88 -7.91 4.01
CA LEU A 84 -5.83 -7.10 5.22
C LEU A 84 -6.47 -5.72 5.01
N ILE A 85 -6.16 -5.04 3.91
CA ILE A 85 -6.70 -3.71 3.63
C ILE A 85 -8.21 -3.80 3.32
N GLU A 86 -8.64 -4.84 2.61
CA GLU A 86 -10.06 -5.12 2.36
C GLU A 86 -10.83 -5.41 3.65
N SER A 87 -10.20 -6.08 4.63
CA SER A 87 -10.81 -6.31 5.95
C SER A 87 -11.13 -5.01 6.72
N PHE A 88 -10.52 -3.89 6.34
CA PHE A 88 -10.80 -2.56 6.88
C PHE A 88 -11.84 -1.77 6.06
N GLY A 89 -12.43 -2.38 5.04
CA GLY A 89 -13.52 -1.80 4.23
C GLY A 89 -13.07 -1.07 2.96
N ALA A 90 -11.78 -1.12 2.62
CA ALA A 90 -11.29 -0.54 1.36
C ALA A 90 -11.38 -1.55 0.20
N SER A 91 -11.56 -1.05 -1.02
CA SER A 91 -11.50 -1.86 -2.23
C SER A 91 -10.11 -1.75 -2.85
N VAL A 92 -9.45 -2.86 -3.12
CA VAL A 92 -8.08 -2.86 -3.63
C VAL A 92 -7.91 -3.76 -4.85
N VAL A 93 -6.82 -3.53 -5.58
CA VAL A 93 -6.37 -4.40 -6.66
C VAL A 93 -4.91 -4.79 -6.47
N VAL A 94 -4.58 -6.04 -6.80
CA VAL A 94 -3.20 -6.51 -6.88
C VAL A 94 -2.73 -6.37 -8.32
N GLU A 95 -1.82 -5.44 -8.55
CA GLU A 95 -1.23 -5.20 -9.85
C GLU A 95 0.06 -5.99 -9.98
N ARG A 96 0.32 -6.49 -11.19
CA ARG A 96 1.57 -7.17 -11.57
C ARG A 96 2.34 -6.26 -12.51
N SER A 97 3.64 -6.11 -12.30
CA SER A 97 4.51 -5.39 -13.22
C SER A 97 4.62 -6.12 -14.57
N SER A 98 5.22 -5.45 -15.56
CA SER A 98 5.84 -6.17 -16.67
C SER A 98 6.91 -7.14 -16.17
N ARG A 99 7.30 -8.12 -17.00
CA ARG A 99 8.39 -9.03 -16.65
C ARG A 99 9.65 -8.21 -16.40
N ILE A 100 10.32 -8.47 -15.28
CA ILE A 100 11.60 -7.82 -14.97
C ILE A 100 12.64 -8.34 -15.96
N THR A 101 13.35 -7.42 -16.57
CA THR A 101 14.52 -7.69 -17.41
C THR A 101 15.70 -6.93 -16.85
N TRP A 102 16.82 -7.61 -16.69
CA TRP A 102 18.09 -7.00 -16.30
C TRP A 102 18.98 -6.92 -17.54
N PRO A 103 19.65 -5.79 -17.80
CA PRO A 103 20.66 -5.73 -18.84
C PRO A 103 21.83 -6.65 -18.48
N ASP A 104 22.43 -7.30 -19.48
CA ASP A 104 23.68 -8.02 -19.30
C ASP A 104 24.77 -7.03 -18.89
N SER A 105 25.51 -7.35 -17.83
CA SER A 105 26.60 -6.50 -17.36
C SER A 105 27.81 -6.70 -18.26
N ASP A 106 28.16 -5.69 -19.06
CA ASP A 106 29.36 -5.63 -19.92
C ASP A 106 30.68 -5.44 -19.14
N VAL A 107 30.70 -5.85 -17.87
CA VAL A 107 31.90 -5.76 -17.03
C VAL A 107 32.77 -6.97 -17.36
N SER A 108 33.52 -6.84 -18.45
CA SER A 108 34.69 -7.69 -18.69
C SER A 108 35.64 -7.54 -17.50
N GLU A 109 35.85 -8.62 -16.74
CA GLU A 109 36.97 -8.70 -15.81
C GLU A 109 38.26 -8.50 -16.63
N PRO A 110 39.11 -7.49 -16.33
CA PRO A 110 40.42 -7.42 -16.95
C PRO A 110 41.19 -8.67 -16.55
N ALA A 111 41.54 -9.50 -17.55
CA ALA A 111 42.37 -10.68 -17.37
C ALA A 111 43.67 -10.27 -16.65
N ALA A 112 43.89 -10.85 -15.47
CA ALA A 112 45.14 -10.76 -14.71
C ALA A 112 46.10 -11.87 -15.13
#